data_AF-A0A844FHA7-F1
#
_entry.id   AF-A0A844FHA7-F1
#
_cell.length_a   1.000
_cell.length_b   1.000
_cell.length_c   1.000
_cell.angle_alpha   90.00
_cell.angle_beta   90.00
_cell.angle_gamma   90.00
#
_symmetry.space_group_name_H-M   'P 1'
#
loop_
_entity.id
_entity.type
_entity.pdbx_description
1 polymer ?
#
loop_
_entity_poly.entity_id
_entity_poly.type
_entity_poly.pdbx_seq_one_letter_code
_entity_poly.pdbx_strand_id
1 'polypeptide(L)'
;MYLYSEIDKLVTLSKKGDRNAKERLIISLKPLVLNSIRRYYNCYSQYDDLIQEGYEIILRTVEDYDDSKGSRFLGYLKLQLKYHYLNKHKEKITLSLNETLDDEEEFIDLLEDKGFGPLDTIINKEEKETLFKGLSYLSNRQVEVLIYYYIQKMTMVEISEN
;
A
#
# COMPACT_ATOMS: atom_id res chain seq x y z
N MET A 1 -32.39 -7.65 -25.86
CA MET A 1 -31.64 -7.68 -27.13
C MET A 1 -31.13 -6.28 -27.53
N TYR A 2 -31.95 -5.23 -27.42
CA TYR A 2 -31.56 -3.84 -27.75
C TYR A 2 -30.40 -3.25 -26.91
N LEU A 3 -30.39 -3.47 -25.58
CA LEU A 3 -29.38 -2.89 -24.67
C LEU A 3 -27.94 -3.31 -25.01
N TYR A 4 -27.71 -4.60 -25.32
CA TYR A 4 -26.36 -5.09 -25.67
C TYR A 4 -25.85 -4.45 -26.96
N SER A 5 -26.71 -4.31 -27.97
CA SER A 5 -26.34 -3.66 -29.23
C SER A 5 -26.01 -2.18 -29.08
N GLU A 6 -26.61 -1.50 -28.09
CA GLU A 6 -26.31 -0.10 -27.81
C GLU A 6 -24.96 0.06 -27.11
N ILE A 7 -24.66 -0.80 -26.13
CA ILE A 7 -23.35 -0.82 -25.45
C ILE A 7 -22.23 -1.10 -26.45
N ASP A 8 -22.38 -2.10 -27.32
CA ASP A 8 -21.34 -2.45 -28.30
C ASP A 8 -21.06 -1.28 -29.28
N LYS A 9 -22.11 -0.55 -29.68
CA LYS A 9 -21.97 0.68 -30.48
C LYS A 9 -21.22 1.77 -29.72
N LEU A 10 -21.60 2.01 -28.46
CA LEU A 10 -20.95 3.02 -27.61
C LEU A 10 -19.48 2.67 -27.37
N VAL A 11 -19.13 1.41 -27.16
CA VAL A 11 -17.74 0.93 -27.03
C VAL A 11 -16.96 1.23 -28.31
N THR A 12 -17.54 0.92 -29.48
CA THR A 12 -16.90 1.15 -30.78
C THR A 12 -16.62 2.64 -31.02
N LEU A 13 -17.59 3.51 -30.72
CA LEU A 13 -17.41 4.97 -30.85
C LEU A 13 -16.42 5.52 -29.82
N SER A 14 -16.48 5.02 -28.59
CA SER A 14 -15.57 5.41 -27.50
C SER A 14 -14.10 5.08 -27.84
N LYS A 15 -13.84 3.94 -28.47
CA LYS A 15 -12.51 3.57 -28.99
C LYS A 15 -11.99 4.53 -30.05
N LYS A 16 -12.88 5.12 -30.84
CA LYS A 16 -12.53 6.14 -31.85
C LYS A 16 -12.31 7.55 -31.25
N GLY A 17 -12.36 7.68 -29.92
CA GLY A 17 -12.14 8.94 -29.22
C GLY A 17 -13.39 9.81 -29.06
N ASP A 18 -14.59 9.31 -29.39
CA ASP A 18 -15.83 10.07 -29.21
C ASP A 18 -16.13 10.29 -27.71
N ARG A 19 -16.03 11.55 -27.28
CA ARG A 19 -16.24 11.95 -25.89
C ARG A 19 -17.69 11.77 -25.44
N ASN A 20 -18.67 12.03 -26.30
CA ASN A 20 -20.09 11.85 -25.97
C ASN A 20 -20.41 10.36 -25.82
N ALA A 21 -19.81 9.50 -26.66
CA ALA A 21 -19.95 8.06 -26.52
C ALA A 21 -19.36 7.55 -25.19
N LYS A 22 -18.17 8.05 -24.80
CA LYS A 22 -17.53 7.72 -23.52
C LYS A 22 -18.43 8.09 -22.33
N GLU A 23 -18.98 9.30 -22.35
CA GLU A 23 -19.87 9.78 -21.29
C GLU A 23 -21.15 8.94 -21.18
N ARG A 24 -21.84 8.71 -22.31
CA ARG A 24 -23.03 7.85 -22.35
C ARG A 24 -22.75 6.44 -21.88
N LEU A 25 -21.60 5.88 -22.25
CA LEU A 25 -21.18 4.54 -21.84
C LEU A 25 -21.01 4.48 -20.31
N ILE A 26 -20.28 5.42 -19.72
CA ILE A 26 -20.08 5.50 -18.27
C ILE A 26 -21.42 5.60 -17.53
N ILE A 27 -22.29 6.51 -17.95
CA ILE A 27 -23.62 6.70 -17.33
C ILE A 27 -24.44 5.41 -17.40
N SER A 28 -24.46 4.75 -18.56
CA SER A 28 -25.22 3.51 -18.76
C SER A 28 -24.71 2.34 -17.91
N LEU A 29 -23.41 2.34 -17.57
CA LEU A 29 -22.75 1.29 -16.82
C LEU A 29 -22.59 1.59 -15.33
N LYS A 30 -22.96 2.79 -14.86
CA LYS A 30 -22.99 3.15 -13.44
C LYS A 30 -23.70 2.11 -12.56
N PRO A 31 -24.86 1.52 -12.94
CA PRO A 31 -25.49 0.48 -12.13
C PRO A 31 -24.63 -0.78 -11.97
N LEU A 32 -23.85 -1.15 -12.98
CA LEU A 32 -22.92 -2.28 -12.90
C LEU A 32 -21.75 -1.98 -11.94
N VAL A 33 -21.23 -0.76 -11.98
CA VAL A 33 -20.21 -0.26 -11.05
C VAL A 33 -20.72 -0.35 -9.61
N LEU A 34 -21.89 0.25 -9.33
CA LEU A 34 -22.50 0.24 -7.99
C LEU A 34 -22.74 -1.17 -7.46
N ASN A 35 -23.24 -2.08 -8.32
CA ASN A 35 -23.43 -3.48 -7.93
C ASN A 35 -22.11 -4.21 -7.66
N SER A 36 -21.04 -3.85 -8.38
CA SER A 36 -19.71 -4.43 -8.16
C SER A 36 -19.10 -3.93 -6.84
N ILE A 37 -19.21 -2.64 -6.54
CA ILE A 37 -18.78 -2.04 -5.27
C ILE A 37 -19.48 -2.75 -4.10
N ARG A 38 -20.82 -2.78 -4.13
CA ARG A 38 -21.65 -3.42 -3.09
C ARG A 38 -21.29 -4.87 -2.85
N ARG A 39 -20.88 -5.58 -3.91
CA ARG A 39 -20.60 -7.02 -3.84
C ARG A 39 -19.19 -7.33 -3.35
N TYR A 40 -18.20 -6.51 -3.69
CA TYR A 40 -16.79 -6.89 -3.53
C TYR A 40 -16.01 -6.07 -2.50
N TYR A 41 -16.41 -4.84 -2.18
CA TYR A 41 -15.68 -3.99 -1.22
C TYR A 41 -16.61 -3.27 -0.23
N ASN A 42 -17.69 -2.65 -0.71
CA ASN A 42 -18.77 -2.06 0.08
C ASN A 42 -18.36 -1.08 1.20
N CYS A 43 -17.33 -0.26 0.98
CA CYS A 43 -16.92 0.79 1.92
C CYS A 43 -17.69 2.10 1.67
N TYR A 44 -18.76 2.35 2.44
CA TYR A 44 -19.68 3.48 2.23
C TYR A 44 -19.01 4.85 2.22
N SER A 45 -18.03 5.08 3.10
CA SER A 45 -17.29 6.35 3.18
C SER A 45 -16.48 6.67 1.92
N GLN A 46 -16.20 5.68 1.07
CA GLN A 46 -15.42 5.84 -0.16
C GLN A 46 -16.26 5.70 -1.44
N TYR A 47 -17.60 5.71 -1.35
CA TYR A 47 -18.43 5.39 -2.53
C TYR A 47 -18.19 6.31 -3.72
N ASP A 48 -18.00 7.61 -3.50
CA ASP A 48 -17.75 8.54 -4.60
C ASP A 48 -16.43 8.22 -5.32
N ASP A 49 -15.36 7.96 -4.58
CA ASP A 49 -14.06 7.56 -5.13
C ASP A 49 -14.15 6.21 -5.85
N LEU A 50 -14.81 5.22 -5.23
CA LEU A 50 -15.00 3.89 -5.81
C LEU A 50 -15.80 3.93 -7.12
N ILE A 51 -16.76 4.85 -7.24
CA ILE A 51 -17.50 5.07 -8.49
C ILE A 51 -16.58 5.65 -9.56
N GLN A 52 -15.74 6.63 -9.22
CA GLN A 52 -14.79 7.23 -10.16
C GLN A 52 -13.77 6.21 -10.66
N GLU A 53 -13.22 5.38 -9.77
CA GLU A 53 -12.36 4.25 -10.14
C GLU A 53 -13.09 3.28 -11.08
N GLY A 54 -14.36 3.00 -10.81
CA GLY A 54 -15.21 2.20 -11.68
C GLY A 54 -15.32 2.77 -13.10
N TYR A 55 -15.42 4.09 -13.23
CA TYR A 55 -15.45 4.78 -14.52
C TYR A 55 -14.10 4.72 -15.23
N GLU A 56 -13.00 4.89 -14.51
CA GLU A 56 -11.65 4.72 -15.04
C GLU A 56 -11.43 3.29 -15.59
N ILE A 57 -11.93 2.27 -14.87
CA ILE A 57 -11.89 0.87 -15.31
C ILE A 57 -12.70 0.68 -16.58
N ILE A 58 -13.90 1.26 -16.68
CA ILE A 58 -14.71 1.19 -17.91
C ILE A 58 -13.90 1.74 -19.08
N LEU A 59 -13.30 2.92 -18.94
CA LEU A 59 -12.53 3.56 -20.00
C LEU A 59 -11.30 2.76 -20.41
N ARG A 60 -10.50 2.27 -19.45
CA ARG A 60 -9.37 1.37 -19.74
C ARG A 60 -9.82 0.09 -20.41
N THR A 61 -10.91 -0.52 -19.93
CA THR A 61 -11.48 -1.73 -20.52
C THR A 61 -11.89 -1.49 -21.96
N VAL A 62 -12.44 -0.31 -22.31
CA VAL A 62 -12.76 0.04 -23.70
C VAL A 62 -11.52 0.03 -24.57
N GLU A 63 -10.40 0.59 -24.09
CA GLU A 63 -9.14 0.64 -24.84
C GLU A 63 -8.54 -0.77 -25.03
N ASP A 64 -8.53 -1.58 -23.97
CA ASP A 64 -7.93 -2.92 -23.97
C ASP A 64 -8.80 -4.03 -24.58
N TYR A 65 -10.11 -3.78 -24.74
CA TYR A 65 -11.04 -4.80 -25.20
C TYR A 65 -10.71 -5.22 -26.63
N ASP A 66 -10.74 -6.52 -26.89
CA ASP A 66 -10.50 -7.09 -28.22
C ASP A 66 -11.62 -8.06 -28.56
N ASP A 67 -12.42 -7.68 -29.56
CA ASP A 67 -13.60 -8.44 -29.98
C ASP A 67 -13.21 -9.76 -30.68
N SER A 68 -11.97 -9.85 -31.20
CA SER A 68 -11.46 -11.09 -31.81
C SER A 68 -11.28 -12.23 -30.82
N LYS A 69 -11.19 -11.93 -29.52
CA LYS A 69 -11.03 -12.92 -28.44
C LYS A 69 -12.32 -13.64 -28.05
N GLY A 70 -13.44 -13.36 -28.74
CA GLY A 70 -14.70 -14.10 -28.60
C GLY A 70 -15.47 -13.87 -27.29
N SER A 71 -15.02 -12.95 -26.44
CA SER A 71 -15.70 -12.58 -25.19
C SER A 71 -16.50 -11.29 -25.38
N ARG A 72 -17.69 -11.18 -24.77
CA ARG A 72 -18.47 -9.94 -24.80
C ARG A 72 -17.85 -8.90 -23.86
N PHE A 73 -17.84 -7.63 -24.29
CA PHE A 73 -17.32 -6.51 -23.51
C PHE A 73 -17.81 -6.49 -22.07
N LEU A 74 -19.12 -6.62 -21.84
CA LEU A 74 -19.72 -6.60 -20.50
C LEU A 74 -19.23 -7.74 -19.60
N GLY A 75 -18.92 -8.90 -20.17
CA GLY A 75 -18.33 -10.02 -19.42
C GLY A 75 -16.91 -9.71 -18.98
N TYR A 76 -16.11 -9.15 -19.89
CA TYR A 76 -14.75 -8.72 -19.61
C TYR A 76 -14.71 -7.60 -18.56
N LEU A 77 -15.54 -6.56 -18.73
CA LEU A 77 -15.67 -5.45 -17.78
C LEU A 77 -16.07 -5.93 -16.38
N LYS A 78 -17.02 -6.87 -16.28
CA LYS A 78 -17.44 -7.42 -14.99
C LYS A 78 -16.29 -8.12 -14.26
N LEU A 79 -15.39 -8.76 -15.00
CA LEU A 79 -14.20 -9.40 -14.44
C LEU A 79 -13.20 -8.34 -13.94
N GLN A 80 -12.96 -7.29 -14.72
CA GLN A 80 -12.09 -6.18 -14.34
C GLN A 80 -12.58 -5.48 -13.06
N LEU A 81 -13.86 -5.09 -13.01
CA LEU A 81 -14.47 -4.48 -11.82
C LEU A 81 -14.38 -5.41 -10.60
N LYS A 82 -14.64 -6.71 -10.77
CA LYS A 82 -14.54 -7.69 -9.68
C LYS A 82 -13.14 -7.70 -9.07
N TYR A 83 -12.10 -7.87 -9.88
CA TYR A 83 -10.74 -8.00 -9.35
C TYR A 83 -10.19 -6.69 -8.81
N HIS A 84 -10.55 -5.56 -9.41
CA HIS A 84 -10.20 -4.24 -8.87
C HIS A 84 -10.73 -4.07 -7.44
N TYR A 85 -12.05 -4.22 -7.24
CA TYR A 85 -12.64 -4.01 -5.92
C TYR A 85 -12.23 -5.09 -4.90
N LEU A 86 -12.01 -6.34 -5.32
CA LEU A 86 -11.48 -7.37 -4.42
C LEU A 86 -10.05 -7.05 -3.94
N ASN A 87 -9.22 -6.45 -4.80
CA ASN A 87 -7.85 -6.12 -4.44
C ASN A 87 -7.76 -5.00 -3.40
N LYS A 88 -8.79 -4.17 -3.22
CA LYS A 88 -8.80 -3.11 -2.20
C LYS A 88 -8.75 -3.65 -0.77
N HIS A 89 -9.18 -4.89 -0.53
CA HIS A 89 -9.00 -5.55 0.78
C HIS A 89 -7.53 -5.83 1.13
N LYS A 90 -6.60 -5.71 0.17
CA LYS A 90 -5.16 -5.82 0.42
C LYS A 90 -4.54 -4.51 0.92
N GLU A 91 -5.26 -3.39 0.81
CA GLU A 91 -4.81 -2.12 1.34
C GLU A 91 -4.80 -2.21 2.87
N LYS A 92 -3.69 -1.79 3.48
CA LYS A 92 -3.57 -1.83 4.94
C LYS A 92 -4.49 -0.77 5.52
N ILE A 93 -5.41 -1.20 6.38
CA ILE A 93 -6.18 -0.29 7.20
C ILE A 93 -5.21 0.29 8.23
N THR A 94 -5.02 1.61 8.19
CA THR A 94 -4.29 2.36 9.20
C THR A 94 -5.28 2.96 10.19
N LEU A 95 -5.00 2.83 11.48
CA LEU A 95 -5.74 3.56 12.51
C LEU A 95 -5.20 4.99 12.57
N SER A 96 -6.10 5.95 12.79
CA SER A 96 -5.70 7.32 13.04
C SER A 96 -5.17 7.44 14.45
N LEU A 97 -4.04 8.10 14.64
CA LEU A 97 -3.53 8.39 15.98
C LEU A 97 -4.46 9.34 16.76
N ASN A 98 -5.26 10.13 16.05
CA ASN A 98 -6.21 11.07 16.63
C ASN A 98 -7.63 10.48 16.72
N GLU A 99 -7.80 9.17 16.52
CA GLU A 99 -9.09 8.53 16.76
C GLU A 99 -9.31 8.46 18.28
N THR A 100 -10.46 8.98 18.72
CA THR A 100 -10.83 9.07 20.14
C THR A 100 -11.27 7.70 20.65
N LEU A 101 -10.70 7.25 21.76
CA LEU A 101 -11.07 6.00 22.43
C LEU A 101 -12.24 6.22 23.41
N ASP A 102 -12.25 7.37 24.07
CA ASP A 102 -13.34 7.90 24.90
C ASP A 102 -13.40 9.43 24.73
N ASP A 103 -14.30 10.12 25.43
CA ASP A 103 -14.54 11.57 25.30
C ASP A 103 -13.28 12.45 25.56
N GLU A 104 -12.23 11.90 26.18
CA GLU A 104 -11.03 12.67 26.59
C GLU A 104 -9.68 12.15 26.08
N GLU A 105 -9.58 10.90 25.57
CA GLU A 105 -8.29 10.28 25.21
C GLU A 105 -8.23 9.86 23.73
N GLU A 106 -7.17 10.25 23.04
CA GLU A 106 -6.84 9.82 21.68
C GLU A 106 -5.88 8.63 21.68
N PHE A 107 -5.83 7.85 20.59
CA PHE A 107 -4.88 6.75 20.45
C PHE A 107 -3.42 7.16 20.67
N ILE A 108 -3.04 8.39 20.30
CA ILE A 108 -1.68 8.91 20.45
C ILE A 108 -1.26 9.05 21.92
N ASP A 109 -2.21 9.34 22.82
CA ASP A 109 -1.93 9.62 24.22
C ASP A 109 -1.50 8.35 24.97
N LEU A 110 -1.91 7.18 24.49
CA LEU A 110 -1.58 5.88 25.07
C LEU A 110 -0.28 5.26 24.51
N LEU A 111 0.29 5.83 23.45
CA LEU A 111 1.49 5.26 22.82
C LEU A 111 2.74 5.63 23.62
N GLU A 112 3.29 4.64 24.32
CA GLU A 112 4.56 4.78 25.03
C GLU A 112 5.75 4.84 24.06
N ASP A 113 6.65 5.80 24.27
CA ASP A 113 7.93 5.83 23.57
C ASP A 113 8.82 4.68 24.07
N LYS A 114 9.27 3.83 23.13
CA LYS A 114 10.19 2.72 23.40
C LYS A 114 11.66 3.13 23.35
N GLY A 115 11.92 4.43 23.23
CA GLY A 115 13.26 5.01 23.30
C GLY A 115 13.91 4.85 24.67
N PHE A 116 15.18 5.27 24.76
CA PHE A 116 15.89 5.27 26.02
C PHE A 116 15.34 6.35 26.95
N GLY A 117 14.92 5.95 28.15
CA GLY A 117 14.58 6.90 29.19
C GLY A 117 15.81 7.64 29.74
N PRO A 118 15.59 8.62 30.61
CA PRO A 118 16.68 9.33 31.30
C PRO A 118 17.60 8.37 32.07
N LEU A 119 17.03 7.36 32.72
CA LEU A 119 17.79 6.34 33.47
C LEU A 119 18.62 5.47 32.53
N ASP A 120 18.06 4.98 31.43
CA ASP A 120 18.81 4.18 30.45
C ASP A 120 19.96 4.98 29.85
N THR A 121 19.77 6.28 29.64
CA THR A 121 20.83 7.16 29.15
C THR A 121 22.00 7.24 30.13
N ILE A 122 21.71 7.33 31.43
CA ILE A 122 22.74 7.33 32.49
C ILE A 122 23.44 5.97 32.56
N ILE A 123 22.68 4.87 32.58
CA ILE A 123 23.23 3.51 32.59
C ILE A 123 24.15 3.30 31.40
N ASN A 124 23.71 3.62 30.19
CA ASN A 124 24.52 3.50 28.97
C ASN A 124 25.80 4.36 29.04
N LYS A 125 25.75 5.52 29.70
CA LYS A 125 26.94 6.37 29.89
C LYS A 125 27.93 5.70 30.83
N GLU A 126 27.48 5.18 31.97
CA GLU A 126 28.30 4.47 32.95
C GLU A 126 28.90 3.18 32.36
N GLU A 127 28.11 2.42 31.60
CA GLU A 127 28.58 1.23 30.88
C GLU A 127 29.66 1.60 29.86
N LYS A 128 29.48 2.68 29.09
CA LYS A 128 30.51 3.17 28.16
C LYS A 128 31.77 3.57 28.89
N GLU A 129 31.68 4.32 29.98
CA GLU A 129 32.85 4.71 30.78
C GLU A 129 33.60 3.48 31.33
N THR A 130 32.86 2.48 31.79
CA THR A 130 33.41 1.21 32.27
C THR A 130 34.09 0.43 31.14
N LEU A 131 33.47 0.37 29.97
CA LEU A 131 34.03 -0.24 28.77
C LEU A 131 35.33 0.46 28.35
N PHE A 132 35.36 1.79 28.28
CA PHE A 132 36.56 2.54 27.91
C PHE A 132 37.70 2.35 28.93
N LYS A 133 37.39 2.30 30.23
CA LYS A 133 38.37 1.93 31.26
C LYS A 133 38.90 0.51 31.03
N GLY A 134 38.04 -0.45 30.70
CA GLY A 134 38.43 -1.82 30.36
C GLY A 134 39.36 -1.88 29.14
N LEU A 135 39.02 -1.15 28.08
CA LEU A 135 39.84 -1.03 26.87
C LEU A 135 41.20 -0.41 27.14
N SER A 136 41.32 0.52 28.09
CA SER A 136 42.62 1.14 28.42
C SER A 136 43.65 0.17 29.04
N TYR A 137 43.20 -0.98 29.56
CA TYR A 137 44.10 -2.03 30.08
C TYR A 137 44.61 -2.97 28.98
N LEU A 138 44.05 -2.90 27.76
CA LEU A 138 44.44 -3.73 26.64
C LEU A 138 45.55 -3.06 25.83
N SER A 139 46.36 -3.88 25.15
CA SER A 139 47.31 -3.36 24.16
C SER A 139 46.58 -2.80 22.94
N ASN A 140 47.22 -1.88 22.22
CA ASN A 140 46.67 -1.28 20.99
C ASN A 140 46.19 -2.35 19.99
N ARG A 141 46.96 -3.43 19.83
CA ARG A 141 46.62 -4.54 18.92
C ARG A 141 45.37 -5.31 19.36
N GLN A 142 45.17 -5.50 20.67
CA GLN A 142 43.97 -6.16 21.20
C GLN A 142 42.72 -5.29 21.03
N VAL A 143 42.83 -3.98 21.27
CA VAL A 143 41.73 -3.03 21.03
C VAL A 143 41.35 -2.99 19.55
N GLU A 144 42.35 -3.00 18.67
CA GLU A 144 42.15 -3.00 17.22
C GLU A 144 41.40 -4.26 16.74
N VAL A 145 41.77 -5.44 17.23
CA VAL A 145 41.04 -6.70 16.96
C VAL A 145 39.57 -6.62 17.43
N LEU A 146 39.30 -6.02 18.59
CA LEU A 146 37.93 -5.83 19.09
C LEU A 146 37.12 -4.88 18.19
N ILE A 147 37.72 -3.79 17.71
CA ILE A 147 37.06 -2.86 16.80
C ILE A 147 36.75 -3.56 15.47
N TYR A 148 37.71 -4.28 14.90
CA TYR A 148 37.52 -5.03 13.65
C TYR A 148 36.37 -6.04 13.75
N TYR A 149 36.31 -6.77 14.87
CA TYR A 149 35.27 -7.78 15.04
C TYR A 149 33.90 -7.18 15.39
N TYR A 150 33.81 -6.31 16.41
CA TYR A 150 32.51 -5.86 16.93
C TYR A 150 31.91 -4.67 16.16
N ILE A 151 32.75 -3.74 15.69
CA ILE A 151 32.31 -2.54 14.97
C ILE A 151 32.34 -2.77 13.46
N GLN A 152 33.46 -3.26 12.92
CA GLN A 152 33.60 -3.46 11.47
C GLN A 152 33.04 -4.80 10.97
N LYS A 153 32.64 -5.70 11.87
CA LYS A 153 32.03 -7.01 11.57
C LYS A 153 32.92 -7.91 10.69
N MET A 154 34.25 -7.77 10.79
CA MET A 154 35.20 -8.62 10.08
C MET A 154 35.22 -10.03 10.67
N THR A 155 35.50 -11.01 9.82
CA THR A 155 35.69 -12.41 10.25
C THR A 155 37.08 -12.61 10.86
N MET A 156 37.24 -13.65 11.67
CA MET A 156 38.53 -13.97 12.29
C MET A 156 39.65 -14.22 11.26
N VAL A 157 39.29 -14.69 10.07
CA VAL A 157 40.23 -14.89 8.95
C VAL A 157 40.73 -13.56 8.42
N GLU A 158 39.81 -12.63 8.08
CA GLU A 158 40.15 -11.29 7.57
C GLU A 158 40.96 -10.46 8.59
N ILE A 159 40.70 -10.65 9.89
CA ILE A 159 41.47 -10.01 10.96
C ILE A 159 42.90 -10.56 11.03
N SER A 160 43.09 -11.86 10.76
CA SER A 160 44.40 -12.50 10.80
C SER A 160 45.31 -12.15 9.61
N GLU A 161 44.71 -11.69 8.51
CA GLU A 161 45.41 -11.27 7.30
C GLU A 161 45.90 -9.80 7.34
N ASN A 162 45.46 -9.02 8.33
CA ASN A 162 45.93 -7.65 8.62
C ASN A 162 46.94 -7.62 9.76
#